data_AF-A0A382U7J1-F1
#
_entry.id   AF-A0A382U7J1-F1
#
_cell.length_a   1.000
_cell.length_b   1.000
_cell.length_c   1.000
_cell.angle_alpha   90.00
_cell.angle_beta   90.00
_cell.angle_gamma   90.00
#
_symmetry.space_group_name_H-M   'P 1'
#
loop_
_entity.id
_entity.type
_entity.pdbx_description
1 polymer ?
#
loop_
_entity_poly.entity_id
_entity_poly.type
_entity_poly.pdbx_seq_one_letter_code
_entity_poly.pdbx_strand_id
1 'polypeptide(L)' 'FKSAELMATDLRASVSLVLAALIAKGKTTINRIYHLDRGYEQIEKKLRKVGAKIRRIS' A
#
# COMPACT_ATOMS: atom_id res chain seq x y z
N PHE A 1 10.64 11.85 4.44
CA PHE A 1 9.57 11.37 3.55
C PHE A 1 8.23 11.94 3.98
N LYS A 2 7.54 12.65 3.08
CA LYS A 2 6.19 13.18 3.31
C LYS A 2 5.16 12.20 2.74
N SER A 3 3.99 12.10 3.37
CA SER A 3 2.87 11.37 2.82
C SER A 3 2.29 12.05 1.58
N ALA A 4 1.68 11.27 0.70
CA ALA A 4 1.06 11.78 -0.53
C ALA A 4 -0.11 10.89 -0.96
N GLU A 5 -0.88 11.38 -1.93
CA GLU A 5 -1.79 10.54 -2.71
C GLU A 5 -1.06 10.05 -3.95
N LEU A 6 -1.10 8.74 -4.18
CA LEU A 6 -0.28 8.04 -5.19
C LEU A 6 -1.15 7.11 -6.02
N MET A 7 -0.69 6.80 -7.24
CA MET A 7 -1.33 5.83 -8.12
C MET A 7 -0.40 4.64 -8.36
N ALA A 8 -0.90 3.45 -8.11
CA ALA A 8 -0.24 2.22 -8.49
C ALA A 8 -0.29 2.02 -10.03
N THR A 9 0.83 1.56 -10.59
CA THR A 9 1.00 1.31 -12.03
C THR A 9 1.10 -0.18 -12.35
N ASP A 10 1.85 -0.92 -11.55
CA ASP A 10 2.14 -2.34 -11.76
C ASP A 10 2.34 -3.06 -10.42
N LEU A 11 2.46 -4.38 -10.47
CA LEU A 11 2.56 -5.21 -9.27
C LEU A 11 3.75 -4.83 -8.38
N ARG A 12 4.94 -4.67 -8.96
CA ARG A 12 6.18 -4.44 -8.19
C ARG A 12 6.20 -3.03 -7.63
N ALA A 13 5.90 -2.04 -8.46
CA ALA A 13 5.82 -0.64 -8.02
C ALA A 13 4.79 -0.47 -6.91
N SER A 14 3.63 -1.14 -7.00
CA SER A 14 2.58 -1.06 -5.97
C SER A 14 3.09 -1.47 -4.58
N VAL A 15 3.83 -2.58 -4.47
CA VAL A 15 4.38 -3.02 -3.18
C VAL A 15 5.46 -2.05 -2.68
N SER A 16 6.32 -1.56 -3.57
CA SER A 16 7.32 -0.56 -3.20
C SER A 16 6.66 0.71 -2.64
N LEU A 17 5.55 1.17 -3.22
CA LEU A 17 4.78 2.31 -2.72
C LEU A 17 4.17 2.02 -1.34
N VAL A 18 3.67 0.80 -1.11
CA VAL A 18 3.15 0.39 0.21
C VAL A 18 4.26 0.46 1.27
N LEU A 19 5.45 -0.08 0.98
CA LEU A 19 6.57 -0.02 1.92
C LEU A 19 7.03 1.42 2.19
N ALA A 20 7.11 2.25 1.14
CA ALA A 20 7.43 3.66 1.29
C ALA A 20 6.38 4.39 2.14
N ALA A 21 5.09 4.07 1.96
CA ALA A 21 3.99 4.66 2.71
C ALA A 21 4.04 4.31 4.20
N LEU A 22 4.51 3.12 4.58
CA LEU A 22 4.64 2.71 5.98
C LEU A 22 5.67 3.51 6.77
N ILE A 23 6.68 4.09 6.09
CA ILE A 23 7.75 4.89 6.71
C ILE A 23 7.45 6.41 6.61
N ALA A 24 6.58 6.81 5.67
CA ALA A 24 6.26 8.21 5.44
C ALA A 24 5.58 8.86 6.66
N LYS A 25 5.92 10.13 6.94
CA LYS A 25 5.22 10.92 7.96
C LYS A 25 3.88 11.38 7.42
N GLY A 26 2.79 10.99 8.08
CA GLY A 26 1.42 11.36 7.73
C GLY A 26 0.61 10.19 7.17
N LYS A 27 -0.48 10.49 6.45
CA LYS A 27 -1.36 9.49 5.84
C LYS A 27 -1.16 9.48 4.33
N THR A 28 -0.72 8.35 3.80
CA THR A 28 -0.60 8.10 2.36
C THR A 28 -1.81 7.31 1.86
N THR A 29 -2.33 7.67 0.70
CA THR A 29 -3.40 6.93 0.02
C THR A 29 -2.85 6.43 -1.31
N ILE A 30 -3.01 5.14 -1.59
CA ILE A 30 -2.57 4.51 -2.85
C ILE A 30 -3.80 4.03 -3.60
N ASN A 31 -4.03 4.62 -4.78
CA ASN A 31 -5.15 4.31 -5.66
C ASN A 31 -4.74 3.33 -6.76
N ARG A 32 -5.72 2.76 -7.49
CA ARG A 32 -5.50 1.85 -8.63
C ARG A 32 -4.74 0.55 -8.30
N ILE A 33 -4.97 0.02 -7.10
CA ILE A 33 -4.32 -1.20 -6.58
C ILE A 33 -4.77 -2.53 -7.21
N TYR A 34 -5.37 -2.51 -8.41
CA TYR A 34 -5.82 -3.72 -9.13
C TYR A 34 -4.68 -4.72 -9.38
N HIS A 35 -3.51 -4.22 -9.82
CA HIS A 35 -2.36 -5.09 -10.05
C HIS A 35 -1.86 -5.73 -8.75
N LEU A 36 -1.89 -4.97 -7.64
CA LEU A 36 -1.52 -5.46 -6.31
C LEU A 36 -2.44 -6.59 -5.86
N ASP A 37 -3.75 -6.44 -6.04
CA ASP A 37 -4.74 -7.46 -5.66
C ASP A 37 -4.61 -8.74 -6.46
N ARG A 38 -4.26 -8.64 -7.75
CA ARG A 38 -4.03 -9.81 -8.60
C ARG A 38 -2.77 -10.57 -8.25
N GLY A 39 -1.73 -9.89 -7.76
CA GLY A 39 -0.44 -10.52 -7.44
C GLY A 39 -0.26 -10.87 -5.97
N TYR A 40 -1.00 -10.26 -5.05
CA TYR A 40 -0.93 -10.54 -3.62
C TYR A 40 -2.30 -10.68 -3.00
N GLU A 41 -2.60 -11.89 -2.53
CA GLU A 41 -3.81 -12.15 -1.79
C GLU A 41 -3.77 -11.48 -0.40
N GLN A 42 -4.73 -10.57 -0.18
CA GLN A 42 -5.04 -9.91 1.10
C GLN A 42 -3.78 -9.36 1.80
N ILE A 43 -2.90 -8.71 1.05
CA ILE A 43 -1.62 -8.19 1.54
C ILE A 43 -1.79 -7.25 2.73
N GLU A 44 -2.84 -6.43 2.74
CA GLU A 44 -3.17 -5.52 3.83
C GLU A 44 -3.44 -6.28 5.13
N LYS A 45 -4.06 -7.45 5.07
CA LYS A 45 -4.29 -8.29 6.25
C LYS A 45 -2.99 -8.90 6.75
N LYS A 46 -2.15 -9.41 5.85
CA LYS A 46 -0.85 -10.00 6.19
C LYS A 46 0.08 -8.96 6.83
N LEU A 47 0.15 -7.76 6.26
CA LEU A 47 0.93 -6.66 6.81
C LEU A 47 0.39 -6.18 8.16
N ARG A 48 -0.94 -6.11 8.34
CA ARG A 48 -1.54 -5.76 9.63
C ARG A 48 -1.21 -6.78 10.73
N LYS A 49 -1.10 -8.07 10.40
CA LYS A 49 -0.70 -9.12 11.37
C LYS A 49 0.71 -8.91 11.93
N VAL A 50 1.60 -8.25 11.17
CA VAL A 50 2.96 -7.91 11.62
C VAL A 50 3.06 -6.46 12.13
N GLY A 51 1.94 -5.80 12.42
CA GLY A 51 1.89 -4.48 13.07
C GLY A 51 1.83 -3.29 12.11
N ALA A 52 1.71 -3.50 10.80
CA ALA A 52 1.58 -2.39 9.85
C ALA A 52 0.26 -1.64 10.02
N LYS A 53 0.32 -0.30 10.07
CA LYS A 53 -0.84 0.60 10.12
C LYS A 53 -1.40 0.84 8.71
N ILE A 54 -2.10 -0.14 8.18
CA ILE A 54 -2.71 -0.11 6.84
C ILE A 54 -4.19 -0.50 6.90
N ARG A 55 -5.02 0.14 6.07
CA ARG A 55 -6.45 -0.17 5.93
C ARG A 55 -6.85 -0.04 4.47
N ARG A 56 -7.60 -1.01 3.97
CA ARG A 56 -8.29 -0.92 2.67
C ARG A 56 -9.56 -0.08 2.80
N ILE A 57 -9.74 0.83 1.86
CA ILE A 57 -10.93 1.67 1.72
C ILE A 57 -11.57 1.25 0.39
N SER A 58 -12.85 0.90 0.44
CA SER A 58 -13.65 0.47 -0.71
C SER A 58 -14.42 1.63 -1.30
#